data_AF-X1IBK6-F1
#
_entry.id   AF-X1IBK6-F1
#
_cell.length_a   1.000
_cell.length_b   1.000
_cell.length_c   1.000
_cell.angle_alpha   90.00
_cell.angle_beta   90.00
_cell.angle_gamma   90.00
#
_symmetry.space_group_name_H-M   'P 1'
#
loop_
_entity.id
_entity.type
_entity.pdbx_description
1 polymer ?
#
loop_
_entity_poly.entity_id
_entity_poly.type
_entity_poly.pdbx_seq_one_letter_code
_entity_poly.pdbx_strand_id
1 'polypeptide(L)' 'MCEQCLAENGNFCPQNLFYKDIVKKVGREELGIRFKFTEIAKCQGCFKCELSCPEGAIKPIKYEFQQFVS' A
#
# COMPACT_ATOMS: atom_id res chain seq x y z
N MET A 1 3.30 12.31 8.43
CA MET A 1 2.81 10.95 8.13
C MET A 1 1.80 10.59 9.19
N CYS A 2 0.53 10.32 8.85
CA CYS A 2 -0.56 10.15 9.83
C CYS A 2 -0.68 8.73 10.41
N GLU A 3 -0.01 7.74 9.81
CA GLU A 3 0.12 6.36 10.32
C GLU A 3 -1.16 5.52 10.45
N GLN A 4 -2.32 6.07 10.08
CA GLN A 4 -3.61 5.37 10.22
C GLN A 4 -3.67 4.04 9.45
N CYS A 5 -2.95 3.91 8.34
CA CYS A 5 -2.89 2.68 7.56
C CYS A 5 -2.13 1.53 8.25
N LEU A 6 -1.46 1.79 9.38
CA LEU A 6 -0.83 0.80 10.23
C LEU A 6 -1.76 0.24 11.31
N ALA A 7 -2.98 0.77 11.44
CA ALA A 7 -3.91 0.32 12.46
C ALA A 7 -4.36 -1.14 12.20
N GLU A 8 -4.18 -2.00 13.20
CA GLU A 8 -4.53 -3.43 13.13
C GLU A 8 -6.04 -3.70 13.38
N ASN A 9 -6.89 -2.70 13.16
CA ASN A 9 -8.35 -2.83 13.29
C ASN A 9 -9.04 -3.21 11.97
N GLY A 10 -8.27 -3.41 10.89
CA GLY A 10 -8.78 -3.81 9.58
C GLY A 10 -9.50 -2.69 8.79
N ASN A 11 -9.49 -1.45 9.28
CA ASN A 11 -10.15 -0.33 8.60
C ASN A 11 -9.47 0.01 7.27
N PHE A 12 -8.13 0.01 7.24
CA PHE A 12 -7.36 0.28 6.03
C PHE A 12 -7.06 -0.99 5.24
N CYS A 13 -6.50 -2.00 5.90
CA CYS A 13 -6.14 -3.26 5.27
C CYS A 13 -6.53 -4.41 6.20
N PRO A 14 -7.53 -5.23 5.85
CA PRO A 14 -7.88 -6.42 6.62
C PRO A 14 -6.74 -7.44 6.77
N GLN A 15 -5.68 -7.28 5.96
CA GLN A 15 -4.52 -8.17 5.89
C GLN A 15 -3.25 -7.51 6.44
N ASN A 16 -3.34 -6.31 7.04
CA ASN A 16 -2.23 -5.58 7.65
C ASN A 16 -0.98 -5.49 6.75
N LEU A 17 -1.17 -5.11 5.49
CA LEU A 17 -0.11 -5.08 4.47
C LEU A 17 0.73 -3.79 4.48
N PHE A 18 0.58 -2.91 5.47
CA PHE A 18 1.37 -1.69 5.61
C PHE A 18 2.30 -1.79 6.82
N TYR A 19 3.53 -1.30 6.69
CA TYR A 19 4.52 -1.33 7.76
C TYR A 19 5.45 -0.11 7.70
N LYS A 20 6.05 0.26 8.84
CA LYS A 20 7.09 1.30 8.88
C LYS A 20 8.42 0.73 8.44
N ASP A 21 9.15 1.50 7.64
CA ASP A 21 10.49 1.15 7.17
C ASP A 21 11.23 2.41 6.74
N ILE A 22 12.53 2.31 6.51
CA ILE A 22 13.30 3.39 5.87
C ILE A 22 12.96 3.44 4.38
N VAL A 23 12.54 4.61 3.91
CA VAL A 23 12.28 4.87 2.49
C VAL A 23 13.35 5.78 1.92
N LYS A 24 13.85 5.43 0.73
CA LYS A 24 14.79 6.25 -0.03
C LYS A 24 14.03 7.27 -0.87
N LYS A 25 14.20 8.55 -0.57
CA LYS A 25 13.83 9.66 -1.45
C LYS A 25 15.10 10.23 -2.05
N VAL A 26 14.99 11.01 -3.13
CA VAL A 26 16.14 11.58 -3.84
C VAL A 26 17.08 12.29 -2.85
N GLY A 27 18.26 11.70 -2.63
CA GLY A 27 19.30 12.23 -1.74
C GLY A 27 19.08 12.08 -0.22
N ARG A 28 18.02 11.40 0.23
CA ARG A 28 17.75 11.22 1.67
C ARG A 28 17.06 9.90 2.01
N GLU A 29 17.42 9.35 3.15
CA GLU A 29 16.71 8.25 3.81
C GLU A 29 15.86 8.83 4.94
N GLU A 30 14.61 8.43 5.02
CA GLU A 30 13.71 8.84 6.09
C GLU A 30 12.76 7.71 6.48
N LEU A 31 12.23 7.76 7.70
CA LEU A 31 11.19 6.84 8.13
C LEU A 31 9.92 7.08 7.31
N GLY A 32 9.39 6.03 6.70
CA GLY A 32 8.16 6.06 5.91
C GLY A 32 7.30 4.84 6.12
N ILE A 33 6.22 4.75 5.35
CA ILE A 33 5.33 3.58 5.30
C ILE A 33 5.51 2.89 3.96
N ARG A 34 5.64 1.57 3.99
CA ARG A 34 5.72 0.72 2.81
C ARG A 34 4.53 -0.23 2.75
N PHE A 35 4.16 -0.60 1.53
CA PHE A 35 3.27 -1.72 1.27
C PHE A 35 4.08 -3.00 1.14
N LYS A 36 3.62 -4.08 1.79
CA LYS A 36 4.29 -5.37 1.79
C LYS A 36 4.02 -6.13 0.49
N PHE A 37 4.72 -5.71 -0.57
CA PHE A 37 4.53 -6.21 -1.93
C PHE A 37 4.80 -7.72 -2.06
N THR A 38 5.68 -8.29 -1.24
CA THR A 38 5.93 -9.75 -1.19
C THR A 38 4.71 -10.55 -0.76
N GLU A 39 3.73 -9.92 -0.10
CA GLU A 39 2.47 -10.52 0.32
C GLU A 39 1.28 -10.01 -0.51
N ILE A 40 1.52 -9.45 -1.71
CA ILE A 40 0.46 -8.87 -2.54
C ILE A 40 -0.65 -9.86 -2.90
N ALA A 41 -0.37 -11.16 -2.94
CA ALA A 41 -1.37 -12.21 -3.12
C ALA A 41 -2.46 -12.22 -2.03
N LYS A 42 -2.19 -11.65 -0.84
CA LYS A 42 -3.19 -11.45 0.22
C LYS A 42 -4.07 -10.22 -0.03
N CYS A 43 -3.65 -9.29 -0.90
CA CYS A 43 -4.42 -8.09 -1.20
C CYS A 43 -5.69 -8.48 -1.97
N GLN A 44 -6.84 -8.26 -1.35
CA GLN A 44 -8.16 -8.62 -1.92
C GLN A 44 -8.69 -7.59 -2.94
N GLY A 45 -7.93 -6.53 -3.25
CA GLY A 45 -8.41 -5.48 -4.16
C GLY A 45 -9.64 -4.72 -3.66
N CYS A 46 -9.86 -4.65 -2.34
CA CYS A 46 -11.07 -4.05 -1.74
C CYS A 46 -11.10 -2.51 -1.71
N PHE A 47 -9.99 -1.86 -2.09
CA PHE A 47 -9.81 -0.40 -2.14
C PHE A 47 -10.04 0.39 -0.84
N LYS A 48 -10.31 -0.27 0.30
CA LYS A 48 -10.47 0.40 1.61
C LYS A 48 -9.30 1.33 1.95
N CYS A 49 -8.06 0.88 1.72
CA CYS A 49 -6.87 1.66 2.02
C CYS A 49 -6.76 2.96 1.20
N GLU A 50 -7.24 2.98 -0.05
CA GLU A 50 -7.32 4.21 -0.85
C GLU A 50 -8.43 5.13 -0.31
N LEU A 51 -9.63 4.60 -0.14
CA LEU A 51 -10.82 5.37 0.25
C LEU A 51 -10.69 5.98 1.66
N SER A 52 -9.99 5.30 2.57
CA SER A 52 -9.84 5.75 3.96
C SER A 52 -8.63 6.66 4.18
N CYS A 53 -7.72 6.81 3.21
CA CYS A 53 -6.50 7.60 3.43
C CYS A 53 -6.79 9.11 3.42
N PRO A 54 -6.67 9.83 4.55
CA PRO A 54 -6.97 11.26 4.59
C PRO A 54 -5.98 12.10 3.77
N GLU A 55 -4.77 11.56 3.53
CA GLU A 55 -3.70 12.23 2.78
C GLU A 55 -3.73 11.87 1.28
N GLY A 56 -4.62 10.97 0.85
CA GLY A 56 -4.66 10.49 -0.54
C GLY A 56 -3.38 9.77 -1.01
N ALA A 57 -2.51 9.35 -0.07
CA ALA A 57 -1.18 8.82 -0.35
C ALA A 57 -1.16 7.38 -0.89
N ILE A 58 -2.28 6.67 -0.81
CA ILE A 58 -2.40 5.27 -1.22
C ILE A 58 -3.19 5.22 -2.52
N LYS A 59 -2.55 4.74 -3.60
CA LYS A 59 -3.17 4.62 -4.93
C LYS A 59 -2.97 3.20 -5.47
N PRO A 60 -4.05 2.46 -5.78
CA PRO A 60 -3.95 1.18 -6.45
C PRO A 60 -3.46 1.40 -7.89
N ILE A 61 -2.61 0.49 -8.36
CA ILE A 61 -2.15 0.49 -9.75
C ILE A 61 -3.04 -0.51 -10.50
N LYS A 62 -3.67 -0.07 -11.58
CA LYS A 62 -4.36 -0.98 -12.49
C LYS A 62 -3.30 -1.70 -13.31
N TYR A 63 -3.20 -3.02 -13.14
CA TYR A 63 -2.33 -3.84 -13.98
C TYR A 63 -3.14 -4.36 -15.17
N GLU A 64 -2.87 -3.85 -16.36
CA GLU A 64 -3.46 -4.39 -17.59
C GLU A 64 -2.55 -5.51 -18.10
N PHE A 65 -3.05 -6.75 -18.08
CA PHE A 65 -2.37 -7.85 -18.76
C PHE A 65 -2.43 -7.59 -20.27
N GLN A 66 -1.32 -7.19 -20.88
CA GLN A 66 -1.17 -7.31 -22.33
C GLN A 66 -1.23 -8.81 -22.66
N GLN A 67 -2.34 -9.22 -23.26
CA GLN A 67 -2.49 -10.57 -23.77
C GLN A 67 -1.46 -10.77 -24.87
N PHE A 68 -0.39 -11.49 -24.58
CA PHE A 68 0.40 -12.15 -25.61
C PHE A 68 -0.48 -13.25 -26.18
N VAL A 69 -1.26 -12.90 -27.21
CA VAL A 69 -1.93 -13.87 -28.06
C VAL A 69 -0.84 -14.50 -28.90
N SER A 70 -0.42 -15.70 -28.53
CA SER A 70 0.43 -16.60 -29.33
C SER A 70 -0.38 -17.27 -30.43
#